data_AF-A0A3M1IDA3-F1
#
_entry.id   AF-A0A3M1IDA3-F1
#
_cell.length_a   1.000
_cell.length_b   1.000
_cell.length_c   1.000
_cell.angle_alpha   90.00
_cell.angle_beta   90.00
_cell.angle_gamma   90.00
#
_symmetry.space_group_name_H-M   'P 1'
#
loop_
_entity.id
_entity.type
_entity.pdbx_description
1 polymer ?
#
loop_
_entity_poly.entity_id
_entity_poly.type
_entity_poly.pdbx_seq_one_letter_code
_entity_poly.pdbx_strand_id
1 'polypeptide(L)'
;MSEQTDIATYPKEEAIVREIKTGNFQQVEKLAEEWIQQLPIEKENSEEKKLAEEAFYYARFFLNRSERLSMIHRGRERANLFREYLRQLRELREENNFIPHSPFWQAMKLYIYQNIAESLSSVFSGQQAYNLDTEEQLIFAESLIEIGSLKQALDALAFFIKMHPRNARARLLYAYVYFLLGNEKEFLKQFREALFLNPDVLDKNTHRIPEGTLRKLYDFVCEQTENPRVRYRSYALLLEVQKIYSDHRILSKNEALKVQTEFFRLYDEYKKQPEREDELLPRLLHFLIWLILYFRGTKNFDKAEEFRLRMVDLDMHTWETFYKNHLE
;
A
#
# COMPACT_ATOMS: atom_id res chain seq x y z
N MET A 1 7.39 29.98 7.94
CA MET A 1 7.13 30.55 6.60
C MET A 1 7.53 29.50 5.61
N SER A 2 6.58 28.64 5.23
CA SER A 2 6.76 27.56 4.26
C SER A 2 5.72 27.78 3.18
N GLU A 3 6.19 27.91 1.95
CA GLU A 3 5.44 28.21 0.74
C GLU A 3 4.21 27.30 0.62
N GLN A 4 3.04 27.87 0.86
CA GLN A 4 1.82 27.42 0.22
C GLN A 4 1.99 27.76 -1.26
N THR A 5 2.31 26.76 -2.08
CA THR A 5 2.10 26.84 -3.52
C THR A 5 0.59 27.00 -3.74
N ASP A 6 0.16 28.24 -3.94
CA ASP A 6 -1.15 28.55 -4.53
C ASP A 6 -1.21 27.85 -5.89
N ILE A 7 -1.85 26.67 -5.93
CA ILE A 7 -2.26 26.04 -7.17
C ILE A 7 -3.43 26.88 -7.67
N ALA A 8 -3.13 27.91 -8.45
CA ALA A 8 -4.13 28.59 -9.25
C ALA A 8 -4.63 27.59 -10.30
N THR A 9 -5.68 26.83 -9.98
CA THR A 9 -6.31 25.90 -10.92
C THR A 9 -6.80 26.70 -12.12
N TYR A 10 -6.23 26.45 -13.30
CA TYR A 10 -6.68 27.12 -14.51
C TYR A 10 -8.09 26.61 -14.87
N PRO A 11 -9.03 27.49 -15.29
CA PRO A 11 -10.38 27.06 -15.71
C PRO A 11 -10.38 25.96 -16.77
N LYS A 12 -9.33 25.91 -17.62
CA LYS A 12 -9.14 24.86 -18.63
C LYS A 12 -8.80 23.49 -18.03
N GLU A 13 -7.97 23.46 -16.99
CA GLU A 13 -7.60 22.22 -16.30
C GLU A 13 -8.83 21.58 -15.64
N GLU A 14 -9.63 22.38 -14.94
CA GLU A 14 -10.86 21.90 -14.30
C GLU A 14 -11.86 21.32 -15.31
N ALA A 15 -12.01 21.99 -16.46
CA ALA A 15 -12.87 21.53 -17.55
C ALA A 15 -12.39 20.17 -18.10
N ILE A 16 -11.09 20.04 -18.39
CA ILE A 16 -10.50 18.79 -18.87
C ILE A 16 -10.65 17.67 -17.82
N VAL A 17 -10.35 17.93 -16.55
CA VAL A 17 -10.51 16.97 -15.45
C VAL A 17 -11.95 16.47 -15.36
N ARG A 18 -12.93 17.37 -15.52
CA ARG A 18 -14.35 17.01 -15.50
C ARG A 18 -14.69 16.06 -16.65
N GLU A 19 -14.23 16.35 -17.86
CA GLU A 19 -14.51 15.51 -19.03
C GLU A 19 -13.77 14.15 -18.98
N ILE A 20 -12.58 14.08 -18.38
CA ILE A 20 -11.90 12.81 -18.12
C ILE A 20 -12.74 11.94 -17.17
N LYS A 21 -13.28 12.52 -16.10
CA LYS A 21 -14.11 11.79 -15.13
C LYS A 21 -15.40 11.25 -15.73
N THR A 22 -15.98 11.93 -16.72
CA THR A 22 -17.16 11.45 -17.46
C THR A 22 -16.82 10.47 -18.58
N GLY A 23 -15.53 10.33 -18.93
CA GLY A 23 -15.06 9.49 -20.03
C GLY A 23 -15.30 10.08 -21.42
N ASN A 24 -15.55 11.39 -21.52
CA ASN A 24 -15.80 12.08 -22.79
C ASN A 24 -14.48 12.48 -23.48
N PHE A 25 -13.73 11.48 -23.93
CA PHE A 25 -12.39 11.71 -24.46
C PHE A 25 -12.35 12.50 -25.77
N GLN A 26 -13.45 12.56 -26.53
CA GLN A 26 -13.56 13.46 -27.69
C GLN A 26 -13.48 14.92 -27.27
N GLN A 27 -14.19 15.29 -26.18
CA GLN A 27 -14.15 16.65 -25.66
C GLN A 27 -12.80 16.96 -24.99
N VAL A 28 -12.19 15.98 -24.31
CA VAL A 28 -10.83 16.11 -23.76
C VAL A 28 -9.82 16.43 -24.86
N GLU A 29 -9.85 15.69 -25.98
CA GLU A 29 -8.96 15.91 -27.14
C GLU A 29 -9.10 17.35 -27.67
N LYS A 30 -10.35 17.77 -27.91
CA LYS A 30 -10.65 19.12 -28.41
C LYS A 30 -10.15 20.22 -27.48
N LEU A 31 -10.44 20.12 -26.18
CA LEU A 31 -10.02 21.13 -25.19
C LEU A 31 -8.49 21.18 -25.05
N ALA A 32 -7.82 20.02 -25.08
CA ALA A 32 -6.37 19.94 -25.02
C ALA A 32 -5.72 20.53 -26.27
N GLU A 33 -6.24 20.23 -27.47
CA GLU A 33 -5.75 20.79 -28.73
C GLU A 33 -5.94 22.32 -28.79
N GLU A 34 -7.12 22.82 -28.42
CA GLU A 34 -7.38 24.26 -28.31
C GLU A 34 -6.44 24.94 -27.31
N TRP A 35 -6.12 24.26 -26.21
CA TRP A 35 -5.17 24.78 -25.23
C TRP A 35 -3.76 24.88 -25.83
N ILE A 36 -3.27 23.82 -26.47
CA ILE A 36 -1.96 23.81 -27.13
C ILE A 36 -1.86 24.94 -28.17
N GLN A 37 -2.90 25.13 -29.00
CA GLN A 37 -2.91 26.17 -30.05
C GLN A 37 -2.93 27.60 -29.49
N GLN A 38 -3.51 27.81 -28.32
CA GLN A 38 -3.63 29.13 -27.69
C GLN A 38 -2.41 29.50 -26.82
N LEU A 39 -1.43 28.59 -26.66
CA LEU A 39 -0.24 28.87 -25.87
C LEU A 39 0.66 29.89 -26.60
N PRO A 40 1.08 30.97 -25.93
CA PRO A 40 2.09 31.88 -26.47
C PRO A 40 3.40 31.14 -26.78
N ILE A 41 4.13 31.60 -27.80
CA ILE A 41 5.46 31.04 -28.18
C ILE A 41 6.43 31.05 -26.99
N GLU A 42 6.35 32.06 -26.13
CA GLU A 42 7.17 32.19 -24.91
C GLU A 42 6.95 31.03 -23.91
N LYS A 43 5.81 30.34 -24.00
CA LYS A 43 5.44 29.19 -23.16
C LYS A 43 5.74 27.84 -23.81
N GLU A 44 6.50 27.81 -24.90
CA GLU A 44 6.76 26.59 -25.66
C GLU A 44 7.51 25.49 -24.88
N ASN A 45 8.25 25.87 -23.83
CA ASN A 45 8.91 24.93 -22.90
C ASN A 45 8.31 24.95 -21.48
N SER A 46 7.09 25.47 -21.33
CA SER A 46 6.44 25.61 -20.02
C SER A 46 5.83 24.29 -19.51
N GLU A 47 5.65 24.20 -18.20
CA GLU A 47 4.85 23.13 -17.58
C GLU A 47 3.40 23.12 -18.08
N GLU A 48 2.85 24.30 -18.41
CA GLU A 48 1.50 24.44 -18.97
C GLU A 48 1.35 23.69 -20.30
N LYS A 49 2.36 23.77 -21.18
CA LYS A 49 2.36 23.00 -22.43
C LYS A 49 2.42 21.50 -22.17
N LYS A 50 3.27 21.06 -21.23
CA LYS A 50 3.37 19.64 -20.86
C LYS A 50 2.06 19.09 -20.31
N LEU A 51 1.32 19.89 -19.52
CA LEU A 51 -0.01 19.54 -19.03
C LEU A 51 -1.02 19.39 -20.17
N ALA A 52 -1.04 20.34 -21.12
CA ALA A 52 -1.93 20.28 -22.27
C ALA A 52 -1.61 19.08 -23.18
N GLU A 53 -0.33 18.80 -23.41
CA GLU A 53 0.14 17.60 -24.13
C GLU A 53 -0.27 16.32 -23.41
N GLU A 54 -0.06 16.22 -22.09
CA GLU A 54 -0.49 15.05 -21.30
C GLU A 54 -1.99 14.77 -21.49
N ALA A 55 -2.84 15.79 -21.37
CA ALA A 55 -4.28 15.65 -21.57
C ALA A 55 -4.62 15.17 -22.99
N PHE A 56 -3.92 15.70 -24.01
CA PHE A 56 -4.09 15.29 -25.40
C PHE A 56 -3.71 13.81 -25.62
N TYR A 57 -2.54 13.39 -25.12
CA TYR A 57 -2.08 12.00 -25.23
C TYR A 57 -3.05 11.03 -24.55
N TYR A 58 -3.58 11.40 -23.39
CA TYR A 58 -4.59 10.62 -22.68
C TYR A 58 -5.90 10.48 -23.46
N ALA A 59 -6.38 11.57 -24.05
CA ALA A 59 -7.57 11.52 -24.91
C ALA A 59 -7.36 10.56 -26.08
N ARG A 60 -6.25 10.72 -26.82
CA ARG A 60 -5.88 9.85 -27.95
C ARG A 60 -5.77 8.38 -27.54
N PHE A 61 -5.17 8.12 -26.37
CA PHE A 61 -5.03 6.76 -25.85
C PHE A 61 -6.38 6.04 -25.78
N PHE A 62 -7.41 6.70 -25.23
CA PHE A 62 -8.75 6.11 -25.09
C PHE A 62 -9.57 6.15 -26.36
N LEU A 63 -9.47 7.21 -27.17
CA LEU A 63 -10.18 7.31 -28.45
C LEU A 63 -9.77 6.18 -29.39
N ASN A 64 -8.47 5.88 -29.49
CA ASN A 64 -7.94 4.75 -30.26
C ASN A 64 -8.41 3.37 -29.76
N ARG A 65 -8.98 3.31 -28.54
CA ARG A 65 -9.43 2.08 -27.88
C ARG A 65 -10.95 2.06 -27.65
N SER A 66 -11.67 3.07 -28.13
CA SER A 66 -13.10 3.29 -27.88
C SER A 66 -13.98 2.17 -28.44
N GLU A 67 -13.67 1.70 -29.65
CA GLU A 67 -14.37 0.57 -30.29
C GLU A 67 -14.21 -0.73 -29.48
N ARG A 68 -12.98 -1.07 -29.09
CA ARG A 68 -12.73 -2.25 -28.25
C ARG A 68 -13.45 -2.15 -26.90
N LEU A 69 -13.50 -0.95 -26.30
CA LEU A 69 -14.20 -0.70 -25.04
C LEU A 69 -15.72 -0.84 -25.16
N SER A 70 -16.31 -0.49 -26.31
CA SER A 70 -17.76 -0.59 -26.52
C SER A 70 -18.21 -2.04 -26.70
N MET A 71 -17.34 -2.92 -27.21
CA MET A 71 -17.62 -4.34 -27.42
C MET A 71 -17.58 -5.18 -26.13
N ILE A 72 -16.95 -4.70 -25.06
CA ILE A 72 -16.74 -5.47 -23.83
C ILE A 72 -17.69 -5.01 -22.72
N HIS A 73 -18.58 -5.91 -22.32
CA HIS A 73 -19.54 -5.68 -21.24
C HIS A 73 -18.87 -5.70 -19.86
N ARG A 74 -19.57 -5.14 -18.85
CA ARG A 74 -19.11 -5.15 -17.45
C ARG A 74 -18.89 -6.57 -16.96
N GLY A 75 -17.75 -6.80 -16.34
CA GLY A 75 -17.31 -8.10 -15.85
C GLY A 75 -15.78 -8.17 -15.76
N ARG A 76 -15.25 -9.38 -15.55
CA ARG A 76 -13.82 -9.61 -15.36
C ARG A 76 -12.97 -9.15 -16.54
N GLU A 77 -13.42 -9.45 -17.76
CA GLU A 77 -12.68 -9.08 -18.97
C GLU A 77 -12.49 -7.56 -19.08
N ARG A 78 -13.55 -6.79 -18.80
CA ARG A 78 -13.49 -5.34 -18.76
C ARG A 78 -12.57 -4.83 -17.65
N ALA A 79 -12.66 -5.39 -16.45
CA ALA A 79 -11.79 -5.03 -15.34
C ALA A 79 -10.31 -5.29 -15.66
N ASN A 80 -10.00 -6.44 -16.25
CA ASN A 80 -8.65 -6.80 -16.69
C ASN A 80 -8.14 -5.88 -17.80
N LEU A 81 -9.01 -5.48 -18.74
CA LEU A 81 -8.65 -4.51 -19.77
C LEU A 81 -8.30 -3.13 -19.18
N PHE A 82 -9.09 -2.63 -18.24
CA PHE A 82 -8.79 -1.37 -17.56
C PHE A 82 -7.52 -1.44 -16.70
N ARG A 83 -7.23 -2.60 -16.09
CA ARG A 83 -5.97 -2.85 -15.39
C ARG A 83 -4.77 -2.77 -16.34
N GLU A 84 -4.92 -3.36 -17.52
CA GLU A 84 -3.91 -3.31 -18.56
C GLU A 84 -3.72 -1.88 -19.10
N TYR A 85 -4.79 -1.10 -19.24
CA TYR A 85 -4.69 0.31 -19.59
C TYR A 85 -3.98 1.14 -18.53
N LEU A 86 -4.21 0.85 -17.24
CA LEU A 86 -3.46 1.51 -16.17
C LEU A 86 -1.96 1.26 -16.28
N ARG A 87 -1.55 0.03 -16.65
CA ARG A 87 -0.14 -0.31 -16.88
C ARG A 87 0.43 0.47 -18.07
N GLN A 88 -0.25 0.42 -19.22
CA GLN A 88 0.19 1.13 -20.44
C GLN A 88 0.27 2.65 -20.23
N LEU A 89 -0.64 3.24 -19.45
CA LEU A 89 -0.58 4.67 -19.15
C LEU A 89 0.58 5.03 -18.23
N ARG A 90 1.00 4.14 -17.32
CA ARG A 90 2.21 4.36 -16.51
C ARG A 90 3.45 4.36 -17.41
N GLU A 91 3.54 3.41 -18.33
CA GLU A 91 4.63 3.35 -19.33
C GLU A 91 4.65 4.61 -20.20
N LEU A 92 3.50 5.01 -20.74
CA LEU A 92 3.36 6.25 -21.52
C LEU A 92 3.84 7.49 -20.73
N ARG A 93 3.49 7.57 -19.44
CA ARG A 93 3.92 8.68 -18.58
C ARG A 93 5.42 8.74 -18.41
N GLU A 94 6.04 7.58 -18.19
CA GLU A 94 7.48 7.45 -18.00
C GLU A 94 8.22 7.80 -19.30
N GLU A 95 7.76 7.28 -20.45
CA GLU A 95 8.34 7.56 -21.77
C GLU A 95 8.29 9.04 -22.14
N ASN A 96 7.19 9.73 -21.83
CA ASN A 96 7.00 11.13 -22.18
C ASN A 96 7.42 12.10 -21.05
N ASN A 97 7.95 11.58 -19.94
CA ASN A 97 8.39 12.36 -18.77
C ASN A 97 7.33 13.39 -18.30
N PHE A 98 6.07 12.94 -18.21
CA PHE A 98 4.96 13.79 -17.78
C PHE A 98 5.09 14.23 -16.32
N ILE A 99 4.48 15.37 -15.99
CA ILE A 99 4.57 15.99 -14.67
C ILE A 99 4.11 14.99 -13.59
N PRO A 100 4.93 14.72 -12.55
CA PRO A 100 4.52 13.88 -11.43
C PRO A 100 3.27 14.45 -10.74
N HIS A 101 2.32 13.58 -10.38
CA HIS A 101 1.09 13.96 -9.65
C HIS A 101 0.19 15.01 -10.34
N SER A 102 0.20 15.09 -11.68
CA SER A 102 -0.68 16.02 -12.41
C SER A 102 -2.18 15.77 -12.14
N PRO A 103 -3.03 16.81 -12.23
CA PRO A 103 -4.47 16.67 -12.05
C PRO A 103 -5.10 15.71 -13.06
N PHE A 104 -4.55 15.64 -14.28
CA PHE A 104 -5.03 14.73 -15.33
C PHE A 104 -4.71 13.28 -15.02
N TRP A 105 -3.52 13.00 -14.48
CA TRP A 105 -3.18 11.66 -14.03
C TRP A 105 -4.09 11.19 -12.90
N GLN A 106 -4.37 12.05 -11.92
CA GLN A 106 -5.29 11.72 -10.84
C GLN A 106 -6.71 11.47 -11.36
N ALA A 107 -7.20 12.32 -12.27
CA ALA A 107 -8.50 12.14 -12.91
C ALA A 107 -8.56 10.82 -13.71
N MET A 108 -7.47 10.49 -14.42
CA MET A 108 -7.39 9.29 -15.22
C MET A 108 -7.33 8.02 -14.37
N LYS A 109 -6.50 8.01 -13.33
CA LYS A 109 -6.47 6.95 -12.32
C LYS A 109 -7.87 6.71 -11.77
N LEU A 110 -8.55 7.77 -11.34
CA LEU A 110 -9.90 7.70 -10.77
C LEU A 110 -10.90 7.11 -11.77
N TYR A 111 -10.90 7.58 -13.02
CA TYR A 111 -11.74 7.06 -14.10
C TYR A 111 -11.53 5.54 -14.32
N ILE A 112 -10.27 5.10 -14.32
CA ILE A 112 -9.92 3.69 -14.51
C ILE A 112 -10.38 2.85 -13.31
N TYR A 113 -10.06 3.27 -12.08
CA TYR A 113 -10.47 2.53 -10.87
C TYR A 113 -11.99 2.48 -10.72
N GLN A 114 -12.70 3.54 -11.12
CA GLN A 114 -14.16 3.53 -11.15
C GLN A 114 -14.67 2.46 -12.12
N ASN A 115 -14.13 2.37 -13.34
CA ASN A 115 -14.53 1.35 -14.30
C ASN A 115 -14.19 -0.08 -13.84
N ILE A 116 -13.07 -0.28 -13.15
CA ILE A 116 -12.71 -1.57 -12.54
C ILE A 116 -13.70 -1.93 -11.44
N ALA A 117 -13.97 -1.00 -10.51
CA ALA A 117 -14.89 -1.21 -9.41
C ALA A 117 -16.31 -1.52 -9.91
N GLU A 118 -16.83 -0.78 -10.87
CA GLU A 118 -18.14 -1.04 -11.48
C GLU A 118 -18.20 -2.41 -12.17
N SER A 119 -17.14 -2.79 -12.89
CA SER A 119 -17.06 -4.06 -13.61
C SER A 119 -16.95 -5.26 -12.69
N LEU A 120 -16.26 -5.13 -11.56
CA LEU A 120 -16.13 -6.19 -10.56
C LEU A 120 -17.28 -6.21 -9.56
N SER A 121 -17.93 -5.08 -9.29
CA SER A 121 -19.08 -5.01 -8.37
C SER A 121 -20.24 -5.89 -8.86
N SER A 122 -20.47 -5.99 -10.16
CA SER A 122 -21.50 -6.88 -10.70
C SER A 122 -21.18 -8.35 -10.41
N VAL A 123 -19.90 -8.72 -10.47
CA VAL A 123 -19.42 -10.08 -10.18
C VAL A 123 -19.36 -10.36 -8.68
N PHE A 124 -19.03 -9.35 -7.86
CA PHE A 124 -18.92 -9.46 -6.42
C PHE A 124 -20.30 -9.59 -5.74
N SER A 125 -21.38 -9.12 -6.38
CA SER A 125 -22.72 -9.15 -5.78
C SER A 125 -23.21 -10.58 -5.44
N GLY A 126 -23.69 -10.76 -4.20
CA GLY A 126 -24.39 -11.98 -3.75
C GLY A 126 -23.51 -13.24 -3.67
N GLN A 127 -24.03 -14.37 -4.14
CA GLN A 127 -23.35 -15.69 -4.10
C GLN A 127 -22.18 -15.80 -5.09
N GLN A 128 -21.94 -14.79 -5.94
CA GLN A 128 -20.89 -14.81 -6.97
C GLN A 128 -19.53 -14.27 -6.50
N ALA A 129 -19.44 -13.72 -5.27
CA ALA A 129 -18.16 -13.27 -4.70
C ALA A 129 -17.10 -14.38 -4.65
N TYR A 130 -17.52 -15.65 -4.45
CA TYR A 130 -16.65 -16.83 -4.48
C TYR A 130 -16.04 -17.12 -5.85
N ASN A 131 -16.60 -16.54 -6.91
CA ASN A 131 -16.14 -16.81 -8.25
C ASN A 131 -14.89 -15.98 -8.57
N LEU A 132 -14.69 -14.82 -7.93
CA LEU A 132 -13.49 -14.01 -8.12
C LEU A 132 -12.28 -14.72 -7.50
N ASP A 133 -11.15 -14.69 -8.21
CA ASP A 133 -9.90 -15.16 -7.61
C ASP A 133 -9.37 -14.17 -6.56
N THR A 134 -8.34 -14.58 -5.84
CA THR A 134 -7.72 -13.80 -4.76
C THR A 134 -7.24 -12.42 -5.24
N GLU A 135 -6.62 -12.34 -6.41
CA GLU A 135 -6.10 -11.07 -6.93
C GLU A 135 -7.24 -10.17 -7.42
N GLU A 136 -8.25 -10.73 -8.09
CA GLU A 136 -9.45 -9.99 -8.51
C GLU A 136 -10.19 -9.37 -7.32
N GLN A 137 -10.34 -10.10 -6.21
CA GLN A 137 -10.95 -9.58 -4.99
C GLN A 137 -10.12 -8.44 -4.36
N LEU A 138 -8.78 -8.57 -4.36
CA LEU A 138 -7.88 -7.51 -3.87
C LEU A 138 -7.90 -6.28 -4.77
N ILE A 139 -7.92 -6.46 -6.09
CA ILE A 139 -8.02 -5.37 -7.07
C ILE A 139 -9.36 -4.64 -6.92
N PHE A 140 -10.45 -5.38 -6.69
CA PHE A 140 -11.76 -4.77 -6.42
C PHE A 140 -11.72 -3.89 -5.17
N ALA A 141 -11.21 -4.42 -4.06
CA ALA A 141 -11.06 -3.65 -2.82
C ALA A 141 -10.15 -2.43 -3.01
N GLU A 142 -9.00 -2.59 -3.68
CA GLU A 142 -8.07 -1.51 -4.00
C GLU A 142 -8.74 -0.42 -4.87
N SER A 143 -9.53 -0.81 -5.85
CA SER A 143 -10.28 0.12 -6.69
C SER A 143 -11.32 0.90 -5.88
N LEU A 144 -12.03 0.24 -4.96
CA LEU A 144 -12.97 0.90 -4.06
C LEU A 144 -12.29 1.93 -3.15
N ILE A 145 -11.07 1.65 -2.71
CA ILE A 145 -10.26 2.58 -1.91
C ILE A 145 -9.88 3.80 -2.74
N GLU A 146 -9.34 3.60 -3.94
CA GLU A 146 -8.88 4.69 -4.80
C GLU A 146 -10.02 5.63 -5.22
N ILE A 147 -11.25 5.12 -5.36
CA ILE A 147 -12.42 5.96 -5.67
C ILE A 147 -13.10 6.56 -4.42
N GLY A 148 -12.61 6.28 -3.22
CA GLY A 148 -13.16 6.81 -1.96
C GLY A 148 -14.40 6.08 -1.43
N SER A 149 -14.76 4.92 -2.00
CA SER A 149 -15.86 4.07 -1.54
C SER A 149 -15.47 3.24 -0.30
N LEU A 150 -15.02 3.91 0.76
CA LEU A 150 -14.35 3.31 1.91
C LEU A 150 -15.21 2.28 2.65
N LYS A 151 -16.52 2.50 2.78
CA LYS A 151 -17.43 1.54 3.44
C LYS A 151 -17.51 0.21 2.68
N GLN A 152 -17.68 0.27 1.37
CA GLN A 152 -17.70 -0.93 0.53
C GLN A 152 -16.34 -1.64 0.53
N ALA A 153 -15.25 -0.87 0.53
CA ALA A 153 -13.91 -1.44 0.64
C ALA A 153 -13.72 -2.20 1.96
N LEU A 154 -14.20 -1.65 3.09
CA LEU A 154 -14.17 -2.36 4.38
C LEU A 154 -14.94 -3.67 4.31
N ASP A 155 -16.17 -3.67 3.78
CA ASP A 155 -17.01 -4.87 3.70
C ASP A 155 -16.36 -5.95 2.82
N ALA A 156 -15.83 -5.55 1.67
CA ALA A 156 -15.12 -6.45 0.75
C ALA A 156 -13.86 -7.05 1.39
N LEU A 157 -13.05 -6.22 2.07
CA LEU A 157 -11.83 -6.67 2.74
C LEU A 157 -12.13 -7.52 3.98
N ALA A 158 -13.16 -7.20 4.75
CA ALA A 158 -13.58 -7.98 5.91
C ALA A 158 -14.03 -9.38 5.49
N PHE A 159 -14.83 -9.48 4.42
CA PHE A 159 -15.21 -10.75 3.82
C PHE A 159 -13.98 -11.53 3.35
N PHE A 160 -13.08 -10.87 2.61
CA PHE A 160 -11.84 -11.47 2.11
C PHE A 160 -10.95 -12.02 3.23
N ILE A 161 -10.69 -11.21 4.26
CA ILE A 161 -9.83 -11.58 5.39
C ILE A 161 -10.44 -12.74 6.18
N LYS A 162 -11.78 -12.83 6.28
CA LYS A 162 -12.44 -13.98 6.90
C LYS A 162 -12.13 -15.29 6.17
N MET A 163 -12.06 -15.26 4.84
CA MET A 163 -11.74 -16.43 4.01
C MET A 163 -10.23 -16.70 3.91
N HIS A 164 -9.43 -15.62 3.89
CA HIS A 164 -7.97 -15.66 3.73
C HIS A 164 -7.27 -14.91 4.88
N PRO A 165 -7.35 -15.40 6.13
CA PRO A 165 -6.90 -14.67 7.32
C PRO A 165 -5.40 -14.38 7.37
N ARG A 166 -4.62 -15.06 6.52
CA ARG A 166 -3.16 -14.96 6.40
C ARG A 166 -2.68 -14.10 5.23
N ASN A 167 -3.58 -13.44 4.50
CA ASN A 167 -3.17 -12.54 3.42
C ASN A 167 -2.73 -11.18 3.97
N ALA A 168 -1.42 -10.92 3.93
CA ALA A 168 -0.84 -9.68 4.44
C ALA A 168 -1.31 -8.44 3.66
N ARG A 169 -1.43 -8.53 2.33
CA ARG A 169 -1.85 -7.41 1.47
C ARG A 169 -3.27 -6.97 1.78
N ALA A 170 -4.18 -7.91 1.98
CA ALA A 170 -5.56 -7.63 2.40
C ALA A 170 -5.60 -6.87 3.73
N ARG A 171 -4.81 -7.32 4.72
CA ARG A 171 -4.73 -6.65 6.02
C ARG A 171 -4.14 -5.24 5.92
N LEU A 172 -3.13 -5.06 5.07
CA LEU A 172 -2.54 -3.74 4.83
C LEU A 172 -3.56 -2.79 4.19
N LEU A 173 -4.29 -3.25 3.16
CA LEU A 173 -5.38 -2.49 2.56
C LEU A 173 -6.45 -2.13 3.60
N TYR A 174 -6.83 -3.09 4.44
CA TYR A 174 -7.84 -2.92 5.47
C TYR A 174 -7.41 -1.90 6.53
N ALA A 175 -6.14 -1.94 6.95
CA ALA A 175 -5.53 -0.92 7.77
C ALA A 175 -5.65 0.45 7.11
N TYR A 176 -5.22 0.57 5.85
CA TYR A 176 -5.23 1.83 5.13
C TYR A 176 -6.65 2.43 5.02
N VAL A 177 -7.69 1.61 4.85
CA VAL A 177 -9.08 2.10 4.87
C VAL A 177 -9.44 2.68 6.24
N TYR A 178 -9.05 2.04 7.34
CA TYR A 178 -9.26 2.60 8.67
C TYR A 178 -8.51 3.91 8.89
N PHE A 179 -7.30 4.05 8.35
CA PHE A 179 -6.56 5.31 8.38
C PHE A 179 -7.33 6.42 7.66
N LEU A 180 -7.82 6.15 6.44
CA LEU A 180 -8.62 7.11 5.67
C LEU A 180 -9.94 7.49 6.36
N LEU A 181 -10.48 6.60 7.21
CA LEU A 181 -11.65 6.87 8.05
C LEU A 181 -11.32 7.55 9.38
N GLY A 182 -10.06 7.84 9.66
CA GLY A 182 -9.61 8.44 10.93
C GLY A 182 -9.65 7.50 12.14
N ASN A 183 -9.78 6.18 11.93
CA ASN A 183 -9.75 5.20 13.02
C ASN A 183 -8.33 4.66 13.23
N GLU A 184 -7.52 5.45 13.94
CA GLU A 184 -6.11 5.15 14.22
C GLU A 184 -5.93 3.81 14.96
N LYS A 185 -6.82 3.48 15.90
CA LYS A 185 -6.73 2.24 16.69
C LYS A 185 -6.82 0.99 15.82
N GLU A 186 -7.84 0.90 14.95
CA GLU A 186 -7.96 -0.26 14.06
C GLU A 186 -6.92 -0.21 12.94
N PHE A 187 -6.52 0.97 12.46
CA PHE A 187 -5.40 1.09 11.53
C PHE A 187 -4.13 0.43 12.09
N LEU A 188 -3.65 0.86 13.26
CA LEU A 188 -2.42 0.33 13.87
C LEU A 188 -2.50 -1.18 14.13
N LYS A 189 -3.66 -1.66 14.57
CA LYS A 189 -3.90 -3.09 14.79
C LYS A 189 -3.80 -3.90 13.50
N GLN A 190 -4.48 -3.50 12.44
CA GLN A 190 -4.44 -4.23 11.16
C GLN A 190 -3.09 -4.08 10.45
N PHE A 191 -2.46 -2.91 10.58
CA PHE A 191 -1.13 -2.64 10.05
C PHE A 191 -0.10 -3.57 10.67
N ARG A 192 -0.12 -3.71 12.01
CA ARG A 192 0.71 -4.69 12.71
C ARG A 192 0.48 -6.11 12.22
N GLU A 193 -0.77 -6.54 12.08
CA GLU A 193 -1.07 -7.90 11.60
C GLU A 193 -0.55 -8.13 10.17
N ALA A 194 -0.57 -7.11 9.30
CA ALA A 194 0.01 -7.21 7.97
C ALA A 194 1.53 -7.46 8.04
N LEU A 195 2.24 -6.67 8.85
CA LEU A 195 3.70 -6.80 9.03
C LEU A 195 4.10 -8.08 9.79
N PHE A 196 3.25 -8.57 10.69
CA PHE A 196 3.44 -9.86 11.35
C PHE A 196 3.48 -10.99 10.31
N LEU A 197 2.45 -11.02 9.45
CA LEU A 197 2.28 -12.04 8.41
C LEU A 197 3.40 -11.99 7.37
N ASN A 198 3.67 -10.79 6.84
CA ASN A 198 4.75 -10.58 5.88
C ASN A 198 5.21 -9.11 5.88
N PRO A 199 6.38 -8.78 6.45
CA PRO A 199 6.93 -7.42 6.38
C PRO A 199 7.11 -6.91 4.94
N ASP A 200 7.46 -7.79 4.02
CA ASP A 200 7.74 -7.45 2.61
C ASP A 200 6.49 -6.98 1.86
N VAL A 201 5.30 -7.07 2.48
CA VAL A 201 4.06 -6.50 1.94
C VAL A 201 4.19 -4.99 1.67
N LEU A 202 5.08 -4.29 2.37
CA LEU A 202 5.30 -2.86 2.18
C LEU A 202 6.02 -2.52 0.88
N ASP A 203 6.68 -3.47 0.21
CA ASP A 203 7.55 -3.18 -0.93
C ASP A 203 6.87 -2.38 -2.05
N LYS A 204 5.67 -2.81 -2.43
CA LYS A 204 4.84 -2.12 -3.44
C LYS A 204 3.81 -1.17 -2.84
N ASN A 205 3.84 -0.99 -1.52
CA ASN A 205 2.81 -0.29 -0.74
C ASN A 205 3.37 0.78 0.19
N THR A 206 4.61 1.22 -0.01
CA THR A 206 5.27 2.27 0.79
C THR A 206 4.50 3.60 0.76
N HIS A 207 3.80 3.87 -0.35
CA HIS A 207 2.89 5.03 -0.49
C HIS A 207 1.69 4.98 0.46
N ARG A 208 1.36 3.82 1.04
CA ARG A 208 0.27 3.63 2.01
C ARG A 208 0.71 3.80 3.46
N ILE A 209 2.00 4.02 3.72
CA ILE A 209 2.48 4.39 5.05
C ILE A 209 2.05 5.83 5.31
N PRO A 210 1.26 6.09 6.37
CA PRO A 210 0.84 7.44 6.70
C PRO A 210 2.02 8.36 7.00
N GLU A 211 1.86 9.63 6.65
CA GLU A 211 2.76 10.69 7.06
C GLU A 211 2.83 10.83 8.59
N GLY A 212 3.88 11.48 9.08
CA GLY A 212 4.13 11.65 10.52
C GLY A 212 5.10 10.60 11.08
N THR A 213 4.80 10.07 12.27
CA THR A 213 5.75 9.21 13.01
C THR A 213 6.10 7.92 12.24
N LEU A 214 5.10 7.27 11.63
CA LEU A 214 5.33 6.04 10.85
C LEU A 214 6.24 6.29 9.65
N ARG A 215 5.98 7.34 8.86
CA ARG A 215 6.84 7.75 7.76
C ARG A 215 8.26 8.07 8.23
N LYS A 216 8.42 8.88 9.28
CA LYS A 216 9.75 9.22 9.83
C LYS A 216 10.56 7.99 10.25
N LEU A 217 9.93 7.02 10.89
CA LEU A 217 10.59 5.77 11.28
C LEU A 217 10.93 4.91 10.05
N TYR A 218 10.06 4.92 9.03
CA TYR A 218 10.35 4.22 7.78
C TYR A 218 11.55 4.84 7.05
N ASP A 219 11.59 6.17 6.95
CA ASP A 219 12.67 6.91 6.29
C ASP A 219 13.99 6.72 7.05
N PHE A 220 13.96 6.76 8.38
CA PHE A 220 15.12 6.42 9.22
C PHE A 220 15.68 5.02 8.88
N VAL A 221 14.83 4.00 8.73
CA VAL A 221 15.29 2.67 8.35
C VAL A 221 15.82 2.63 6.90
N CYS A 222 15.27 3.43 5.99
CA CYS A 222 15.81 3.58 4.63
C CYS A 222 17.23 4.13 4.63
N GLU A 223 17.55 5.06 5.54
CA GLU A 223 18.90 5.62 5.69
C GLU A 223 19.91 4.59 6.22
N GLN A 224 19.45 3.60 6.99
CA GLN A 224 20.32 2.56 7.56
C GLN A 224 20.58 1.38 6.60
N THR A 225 19.70 1.14 5.62
CA THR A 225 19.85 0.00 4.72
C THR A 225 19.24 0.21 3.33
N GLU A 226 20.06 -0.08 2.31
CA GLU A 226 19.62 -0.14 0.92
C GLU A 226 18.84 -1.44 0.62
N ASN A 227 19.07 -2.52 1.37
CA ASN A 227 18.42 -3.82 1.14
C ASN A 227 16.94 -3.78 1.58
N PRO A 228 15.97 -3.92 0.64
CA PRO A 228 14.55 -3.84 0.97
C PRO A 228 14.08 -4.92 1.96
N ARG A 229 14.66 -6.15 1.88
CA ARG A 229 14.28 -7.25 2.79
C ARG A 229 14.65 -6.95 4.23
N VAL A 230 15.82 -6.35 4.45
CA VAL A 230 16.27 -5.90 5.76
C VAL A 230 15.41 -4.75 6.24
N ARG A 231 15.14 -3.79 5.35
CA ARG A 231 14.37 -2.57 5.63
C ARG A 231 13.00 -2.87 6.22
N TYR A 232 12.18 -3.68 5.56
CA TYR A 232 10.80 -3.91 6.03
C TYR A 232 10.74 -4.67 7.35
N ARG A 233 11.68 -5.60 7.57
CA ARG A 233 11.78 -6.37 8.82
C ARG A 233 12.25 -5.48 9.97
N SER A 234 13.26 -4.65 9.72
CA SER A 234 13.79 -3.67 10.69
C SER A 234 12.75 -2.63 11.04
N TYR A 235 11.99 -2.15 10.05
CA TYR A 235 10.86 -1.26 10.28
C TYR A 235 9.80 -1.93 11.16
N ALA A 236 9.39 -3.16 10.87
CA ALA A 236 8.42 -3.87 11.68
C ALA A 236 8.89 -4.09 13.13
N LEU A 237 10.16 -4.43 13.33
CA LEU A 237 10.79 -4.53 14.65
C LEU A 237 10.78 -3.18 15.38
N LEU A 238 11.19 -2.11 14.71
CA LEU A 238 11.28 -0.77 15.28
C LEU A 238 9.92 -0.28 15.78
N LEU A 239 8.83 -0.55 15.05
CA LEU A 239 7.48 -0.19 15.46
C LEU A 239 7.05 -0.89 16.77
N GLU A 240 7.42 -2.16 16.95
CA GLU A 240 7.16 -2.88 18.20
C GLU A 240 8.02 -2.29 19.33
N VAL A 241 9.33 -2.18 19.12
CA VAL A 241 10.27 -1.72 20.16
C VAL A 241 9.95 -0.31 20.64
N GLN A 242 9.57 0.60 19.75
CA GLN A 242 9.24 2.00 20.06
C GLN A 242 7.82 2.20 20.63
N LYS A 243 7.08 1.11 20.92
CA LYS A 243 5.71 1.17 21.46
C LYS A 243 4.76 2.02 20.62
N ILE A 244 4.89 1.93 19.30
CA ILE A 244 3.96 2.59 18.38
C ILE A 244 2.56 1.97 18.49
N TYR A 245 2.49 0.67 18.77
CA TYR A 245 1.23 -0.02 19.01
C TYR A 245 0.80 0.15 20.47
N SER A 246 -0.46 0.56 20.68
CA SER A 246 -1.02 0.79 22.02
C SER A 246 -1.21 -0.50 22.83
N ASP A 247 -1.59 -1.58 22.16
CA ASP A 247 -1.82 -2.91 22.77
C ASP A 247 -0.77 -3.89 22.24
N HIS A 248 -0.50 -5.00 22.92
CA HIS A 248 0.36 -6.07 22.39
C HIS A 248 -0.41 -7.02 21.46
N ARG A 249 0.30 -7.66 20.51
CA ARG A 249 -0.27 -8.73 19.70
C ARG A 249 -0.37 -10.00 20.54
N ILE A 250 -1.59 -10.53 20.69
CA ILE A 250 -1.81 -11.80 21.38
C ILE A 250 -1.64 -12.94 20.37
N LEU A 251 -0.57 -13.72 20.52
CA LEU A 251 -0.38 -14.96 19.77
C LEU A 251 -1.35 -16.04 20.28
N SER A 252 -2.02 -16.75 19.38
CA SER A 252 -2.63 -18.04 19.71
C SER A 252 -1.54 -19.09 19.98
N LYS A 253 -1.87 -20.17 20.72
CA LYS A 253 -0.94 -21.28 20.98
C LYS A 253 -0.31 -21.85 19.70
N ASN A 254 -1.11 -21.98 18.64
CA ASN A 254 -0.66 -22.50 17.35
C ASN A 254 0.26 -21.51 16.61
N GLU A 255 0.01 -20.21 16.72
CA GLU A 255 0.91 -19.19 16.15
C GLU A 255 2.21 -19.12 16.94
N ALA A 256 2.15 -19.13 18.27
CA ALA A 256 3.34 -19.14 19.11
C ALA A 256 4.24 -20.33 18.80
N LEU A 257 3.67 -21.53 18.60
CA LEU A 257 4.43 -22.71 18.19
C LEU A 257 5.08 -22.51 16.81
N LYS A 258 4.35 -21.95 15.83
CA LYS A 258 4.91 -21.67 14.49
C LYS A 258 6.04 -20.64 14.54
N VAL A 259 5.85 -19.55 15.29
CA VAL A 259 6.88 -18.52 15.51
C VAL A 259 8.10 -19.14 16.18
N GLN A 260 7.91 -19.99 17.19
CA GLN A 260 9.00 -20.67 17.88
C GLN A 260 9.77 -21.61 16.94
N THR A 261 9.08 -22.42 16.12
CA THR A 261 9.70 -23.31 15.14
C THR A 261 10.50 -22.51 14.10
N GLU A 262 9.93 -21.45 13.54
CA GLU A 262 10.63 -20.59 12.58
C GLU A 262 11.80 -19.85 13.22
N PHE A 263 11.67 -19.40 14.47
CA PHE A 263 12.76 -18.79 15.22
C PHE A 263 13.96 -19.73 15.31
N PHE A 264 13.76 -20.97 15.77
CA PHE A 264 14.87 -21.93 15.91
C PHE A 264 15.50 -22.26 14.55
N ARG A 265 14.69 -22.42 13.50
CA ARG A 265 15.19 -22.64 12.14
C ARG A 265 16.07 -21.48 11.68
N LEU A 266 15.62 -20.23 11.84
CA LEU A 266 16.39 -19.04 11.46
C LEU A 266 17.61 -18.82 12.36
N TYR A 267 17.53 -19.19 13.64
CA TYR A 267 18.63 -19.05 14.58
C TYR A 267 19.77 -20.01 14.26
N ASP A 268 19.44 -21.24 13.84
CA ASP A 268 20.43 -22.19 13.33
C ASP A 268 21.06 -21.73 12.02
N GLU A 269 20.27 -21.07 11.15
CA GLU A 269 20.76 -20.44 9.91
C GLU A 269 21.73 -19.29 10.22
N TYR A 270 21.36 -18.39 11.14
CA TYR A 270 22.19 -17.28 11.62
C TYR A 270 23.54 -17.77 12.17
N LYS A 271 23.55 -18.83 12.96
CA LYS A 271 24.81 -19.42 13.49
C LYS A 271 25.72 -20.01 12.41
N LYS A 272 25.15 -20.49 11.31
CA LYS A 272 25.91 -21.11 10.20
C LYS A 272 26.38 -20.09 9.18
N GLN A 273 25.69 -18.96 9.08
CA GLN A 273 25.89 -17.92 8.06
C GLN A 273 26.02 -16.55 8.72
N PRO A 274 27.12 -16.28 9.46
CA PRO A 274 27.32 -15.01 10.14
C PRO A 274 27.35 -13.81 9.17
N GLU A 275 27.71 -14.03 7.91
CA GLU A 275 27.69 -13.02 6.85
C GLU A 275 26.29 -12.50 6.50
N ARG A 276 25.22 -13.18 6.94
CA ARG A 276 23.82 -12.79 6.72
C ARG A 276 23.17 -12.23 7.99
N GLU A 277 23.98 -11.84 8.97
CA GLU A 277 23.52 -11.22 10.21
C GLU A 277 22.50 -10.11 9.99
N ASP A 278 22.82 -9.13 9.14
CA ASP A 278 21.95 -7.98 8.86
C ASP A 278 20.57 -8.39 8.31
N GLU A 279 20.48 -9.51 7.58
CA GLU A 279 19.23 -10.02 7.01
C GLU A 279 18.34 -10.78 8.00
N LEU A 280 18.98 -11.46 8.95
CA LEU A 280 18.35 -12.42 9.84
C LEU A 280 18.03 -11.79 11.20
N LEU A 281 18.93 -10.95 11.71
CA LEU A 281 18.87 -10.37 13.05
C LEU A 281 17.56 -9.61 13.32
N PRO A 282 17.06 -8.71 12.43
CA PRO A 282 15.81 -8.01 12.69
C PRO A 282 14.62 -8.95 12.85
N ARG A 283 14.58 -10.06 12.09
CA ARG A 283 13.48 -11.03 12.18
C ARG A 283 13.60 -11.89 13.43
N LEU A 284 14.81 -12.28 13.82
CA LEU A 284 15.05 -13.03 15.05
C LEU A 284 14.63 -12.23 16.29
N LEU A 285 15.06 -10.98 16.39
CA LEU A 285 14.68 -10.08 17.49
C LEU A 285 13.16 -9.87 17.53
N HIS A 286 12.52 -9.70 16.38
CA HIS A 286 11.07 -9.54 16.30
C HIS A 286 10.32 -10.79 16.79
N PHE A 287 10.79 -11.99 16.41
CA PHE A 287 10.22 -13.24 16.93
C PHE A 287 10.40 -13.39 18.45
N LEU A 288 11.56 -13.01 18.97
CA LEU A 288 11.84 -13.06 20.40
C LEU A 288 10.89 -12.15 21.19
N ILE A 289 10.67 -10.91 20.74
CA ILE A 289 9.70 -9.99 21.35
C ILE A 289 8.33 -10.66 21.47
N TRP A 290 7.82 -11.25 20.38
CA TRP A 290 6.51 -11.89 20.40
C TRP A 290 6.46 -13.12 21.31
N LEU A 291 7.50 -13.96 21.33
CA LEU A 291 7.56 -15.13 22.20
C LEU A 291 7.64 -14.72 23.67
N ILE A 292 8.45 -13.70 24.01
CA ILE A 292 8.55 -13.15 25.36
C ILE A 292 7.17 -12.66 25.83
N LEU A 293 6.50 -11.83 25.03
CA LEU A 293 5.16 -11.32 25.36
C LEU A 293 4.14 -12.45 25.55
N TYR A 294 4.15 -13.45 24.67
CA TYR A 294 3.26 -14.61 24.76
C TYR A 294 3.50 -15.45 26.03
N PHE A 295 4.75 -15.79 26.33
CA PHE A 295 5.06 -16.63 27.50
C PHE A 295 4.84 -15.89 28.82
N ARG A 296 5.09 -14.57 28.86
CA ARG A 296 4.68 -13.72 30.00
C ARG A 296 3.16 -13.71 30.17
N GLY A 297 2.42 -13.51 29.08
CA GLY A 297 0.94 -13.51 29.10
C GLY A 297 0.33 -14.85 29.55
N THR A 298 1.00 -15.97 29.24
CA THR A 298 0.60 -17.32 29.68
C THR A 298 1.18 -17.71 31.05
N LYS A 299 1.86 -16.79 31.75
CA LYS A 299 2.52 -16.99 33.05
C LYS A 299 3.60 -18.08 33.06
N ASN A 300 4.17 -18.39 31.90
CA ASN A 300 5.32 -19.28 31.78
C ASN A 300 6.61 -18.44 31.82
N PHE A 301 6.97 -18.00 33.03
CA PHE A 301 8.08 -17.08 33.22
C PHE A 301 9.44 -17.70 32.89
N ASP A 302 9.61 -19.01 33.11
CA ASP A 302 10.86 -19.72 32.78
C ASP A 302 11.17 -19.65 31.29
N LYS A 303 10.16 -19.89 30.43
CA LYS A 303 10.32 -19.75 28.98
C LYS A 303 10.49 -18.30 28.55
N ALA A 304 9.77 -17.38 29.16
CA ALA A 304 9.94 -15.96 28.87
C ALA A 304 11.37 -15.50 29.16
N GLU A 305 11.95 -15.98 30.27
CA GLU A 305 13.32 -15.70 30.66
C GLU A 305 14.34 -16.33 29.72
N GLU A 306 14.11 -17.57 29.27
CA GLU A 306 14.95 -18.21 28.25
C GLU A 306 15.04 -17.36 26.96
N PHE A 307 13.89 -16.88 26.46
CA PHE A 307 13.86 -16.04 25.26
C PHE A 307 14.43 -14.65 25.51
N ARG A 308 14.26 -14.10 26.71
CA ARG A 308 14.88 -12.84 27.12
C ARG A 308 16.40 -12.93 27.05
N LEU A 309 16.99 -13.97 27.64
CA LEU A 309 18.45 -14.18 27.63
C LEU A 309 18.98 -14.27 26.20
N ARG A 310 18.29 -15.03 25.32
CA ARG A 310 18.64 -15.09 23.89
C ARG A 310 18.56 -13.74 23.18
N MET A 311 17.60 -12.90 23.55
CA MET A 311 17.46 -11.56 22.97
C MET A 311 18.61 -10.65 23.41
N VAL A 312 19.00 -10.72 24.68
CA VAL A 312 20.16 -10.01 25.23
C VAL A 312 21.46 -10.46 24.55
N ASP A 313 21.62 -11.76 24.32
CA ASP A 313 22.80 -12.31 23.64
C ASP A 313 22.91 -11.85 22.17
N LEU A 314 21.77 -11.63 21.50
CA LEU A 314 21.72 -11.16 20.12
C LEU A 314 21.88 -9.64 20.01
N ASP A 315 21.12 -8.88 20.81
CA ASP A 315 21.17 -7.41 20.82
C ASP A 315 20.62 -6.85 22.14
N MET A 316 21.55 -6.50 23.03
CA MET A 316 21.24 -5.88 24.32
C MET A 316 20.54 -4.53 24.18
N HIS A 317 20.92 -3.71 23.19
CA HIS A 317 20.35 -2.37 23.04
C HIS A 317 18.88 -2.42 22.62
N THR A 318 18.54 -3.31 21.69
CA THR A 318 17.15 -3.56 21.30
C THR A 318 16.34 -4.10 22.50
N TRP A 319 16.92 -5.00 23.31
CA TRP A 319 16.26 -5.48 24.52
C TRP A 319 16.00 -4.36 25.53
N GLU A 320 17.00 -3.53 25.85
CA GLU A 320 16.87 -2.42 26.80
C GLU A 320 15.76 -1.46 26.38
N THR A 321 15.73 -1.10 25.11
CA THR A 321 14.71 -0.21 24.55
C THR A 321 13.32 -0.84 24.65
N PHE A 322 13.19 -2.12 24.29
CA PHE A 322 11.93 -2.86 24.41
C PHE A 322 11.47 -2.97 25.87
N TYR A 323 12.37 -3.33 26.79
CA TYR A 323 12.09 -3.49 28.21
C TYR A 323 11.56 -2.18 28.81
N LYS A 324 12.29 -1.09 28.62
CA LYS A 324 11.89 0.25 29.08
C LYS A 324 10.53 0.68 28.56
N ASN A 325 10.22 0.35 27.31
CA ASN A 325 8.98 0.80 26.68
C ASN A 325 7.77 -0.07 27.04
N HIS A 326 7.96 -1.37 27.34
CA HIS A 326 6.86 -2.35 27.44
C HIS A 326 6.75 -3.10 28.75
N LEU A 327 7.84 -3.22 29.52
CA LEU A 327 7.94 -4.13 30.67
C LEU A 327 8.35 -3.47 31.98
N GLU A 328 9.00 -2.29 31.90
CA GLU A 328 9.14 -1.33 33.01
C GLU A 328 7.83 -0.57 33.23
#